data_AF-A0A5C3Q2N4-F1
#
_entry.id   AF-A0A5C3Q2N4-F1
#
_cell.length_a   1.000
_cell.length_b   1.000
_cell.length_c   1.000
_cell.angle_alpha   90.00
_cell.angle_beta   90.00
_cell.angle_gamma   90.00
#
_symmetry.space_group_name_H-M   'P 1'
#
loop_
_entity.id
_entity.type
_entity.pdbx_description
1 polymer ?
#
loop_
_entity_poly.entity_id
_entity_poly.type
_entity_poly.pdbx_seq_one_letter_code
_entity_poly.pdbx_strand_id
1 'polypeptide(L)'
;NRVRLAILISPKPGLSADDCRSYWLNTHSEVFSSIAIVKRNLLNYEQMSSLTLYRGYVGDDPEIRASSVHGHGCLEAETMEKIAEVFHDQEYHHRIVV
;
A
#
# COMPACT_ATOMS: atom_id res chain seq x y z
N ASN A 1 20.71 -4.06 -10.35
CA ASN A 1 19.79 -2.92 -10.28
C ASN A 1 18.45 -3.39 -9.76
N ARG A 2 17.85 -2.64 -8.84
CA ARG A 2 16.48 -2.82 -8.38
C ARG A 2 15.82 -1.45 -8.34
N VAL A 3 14.51 -1.39 -8.56
CA VAL A 3 13.73 -0.17 -8.40
C VAL A 3 12.74 -0.35 -7.26
N ARG A 4 12.43 0.74 -6.57
CA ARG A 4 11.45 0.79 -5.47
C ARG A 4 10.42 1.86 -5.75
N LEU A 5 9.15 1.54 -5.51
CA LEU A 5 8.03 2.47 -5.55
C LEU A 5 7.39 2.56 -4.17
N ALA A 6 7.36 3.77 -3.61
CA ALA A 6 6.60 4.06 -2.39
C ALA A 6 5.18 4.46 -2.76
N ILE A 7 4.19 3.88 -2.06
CA ILE A 7 2.76 4.16 -2.26
C ILE A 7 2.14 4.66 -0.95
N LEU A 8 1.34 5.72 -1.06
CA LEU A 8 0.55 6.27 0.03
C LEU A 8 -0.91 5.84 -0.15
N ILE A 9 -1.53 5.39 0.93
CA ILE A 9 -2.88 4.82 0.89
C ILE A 9 -3.85 5.72 1.64
N SER A 10 -4.96 6.04 1.00
CA SER A 10 -6.06 6.80 1.57
C SER A 10 -7.39 6.05 1.40
N PRO A 11 -8.39 6.30 2.26
CA PRO A 11 -9.71 5.72 2.11
C PRO A 11 -10.31 6.09 0.76
N LYS A 12 -11.06 5.15 0.17
CA LYS A 12 -11.93 5.43 -0.98
C LYS A 12 -13.05 6.37 -0.55
N PRO A 13 -13.61 7.18 -1.48
CA PRO A 13 -14.79 7.98 -1.19
C PRO A 13 -15.92 7.13 -0.59
N GLY A 14 -16.46 7.53 0.55
CA GLY A 14 -17.52 6.81 1.26
C GLY A 14 -17.07 5.71 2.22
N LEU A 15 -15.77 5.38 2.28
CA LEU A 15 -15.23 4.46 3.29
C LEU A 15 -14.70 5.24 4.50
N SER A 16 -14.92 4.73 5.71
CA SER A 16 -14.37 5.37 6.91
C SER A 16 -12.84 5.19 6.99
N ALA A 17 -12.17 6.13 7.66
CA ALA A 17 -10.75 6.02 7.94
C ALA A 17 -10.40 4.78 8.77
N ASP A 18 -11.28 4.39 9.70
CA ASP A 18 -11.10 3.22 10.57
C ASP A 18 -11.22 1.92 9.79
N ASP A 19 -12.21 1.79 8.90
CA ASP A 19 -12.36 0.60 8.05
C ASP A 19 -11.16 0.46 7.11
N CYS A 20 -10.71 1.57 6.52
CA CYS A 20 -9.51 1.58 5.68
C CYS A 20 -8.27 1.15 6.46
N ARG A 21 -8.06 1.68 7.68
CA ARG A 21 -6.93 1.28 8.54
C ARG A 21 -7.02 -0.19 8.93
N SER A 22 -8.20 -0.66 9.33
CA SER A 22 -8.40 -2.04 9.74
C SER A 22 -8.11 -3.00 8.60
N TYR A 23 -8.64 -2.74 7.40
CA TYR A 23 -8.35 -3.54 6.21
C TYR A 23 -6.87 -3.51 5.84
N TRP A 24 -6.25 -2.32 5.84
CA TRP A 24 -4.82 -2.18 5.56
C TRP A 24 -3.98 -3.03 6.49
N LEU A 25 -4.19 -2.91 7.81
CA LEU A 25 -3.37 -3.59 8.82
C LEU A 25 -3.59 -5.11 8.82
N ASN A 26 -4.83 -5.56 8.62
CA ASN A 26 -5.22 -6.92 8.96
C ASN A 26 -5.54 -7.80 7.74
N THR A 27 -5.65 -7.25 6.54
CA THR A 27 -6.15 -7.99 5.38
C THR A 27 -5.38 -7.71 4.10
N HIS A 28 -5.01 -6.45 3.84
CA HIS A 28 -4.48 -6.05 2.55
C HIS A 28 -3.23 -6.83 2.13
N SER A 29 -2.24 -6.99 3.03
CA SER A 29 -0.98 -7.67 2.70
C SER A 29 -1.16 -9.13 2.27
N GLU A 30 -2.06 -9.87 2.93
CA GLU A 30 -2.37 -11.26 2.59
C GLU A 30 -3.04 -11.34 1.21
N VAL A 31 -4.05 -10.49 0.96
CA VAL A 31 -4.72 -10.45 -0.34
C VAL A 31 -3.73 -10.05 -1.43
N PHE A 32 -2.98 -8.97 -1.25
CA PHE A 32 -2.04 -8.44 -2.23
C PHE A 32 -0.93 -9.44 -2.57
N SER A 33 -0.27 -10.00 -1.56
CA SER A 33 0.82 -10.97 -1.75
C SER A 33 0.36 -12.30 -2.34
N SER A 34 -0.95 -12.61 -2.30
CA SER A 34 -1.49 -13.84 -2.87
C SER A 34 -1.69 -13.79 -4.39
N ILE A 35 -1.77 -12.60 -4.99
CA ILE A 35 -2.05 -12.37 -6.42
C ILE A 35 -0.88 -12.86 -7.29
N ALA A 36 -1.19 -13.53 -8.41
CA ALA A 36 -0.19 -14.15 -9.26
C ALA A 36 0.82 -13.15 -9.86
N ILE A 37 0.35 -12.00 -10.38
CA ILE A 37 1.24 -10.97 -10.94
C ILE A 37 2.19 -10.41 -9.89
N VAL A 38 1.72 -10.24 -8.65
CA VAL A 38 2.50 -9.69 -7.54
C VAL A 38 3.66 -10.63 -7.21
N LYS A 39 3.38 -11.92 -7.04
CA LYS A 39 4.40 -12.95 -6.78
C LYS A 39 5.42 -13.07 -7.91
N ARG A 40 4.99 -12.87 -9.16
CA ARG A 40 5.84 -13.01 -10.34
C ARG A 40 6.77 -11.81 -10.52
N ASN A 41 6.27 -10.61 -10.27
CA ASN A 41 6.93 -9.38 -10.68
C ASN A 41 7.66 -8.65 -9.54
N LEU A 42 7.18 -8.77 -8.30
CA LEU A 42 7.81 -8.09 -7.16
C LEU A 42 8.86 -8.98 -6.51
N LEU A 43 10.00 -8.37 -6.21
CA LEU A 43 11.07 -8.97 -5.42
C LEU A 43 10.80 -8.83 -3.92
N ASN A 44 10.13 -7.76 -3.51
CA ASN A 44 9.77 -7.50 -2.13
C ASN A 44 8.51 -6.61 -2.04
N TYR A 45 7.74 -6.80 -0.97
CA TYR A 45 6.62 -5.95 -0.60
C TYR A 45 6.68 -5.64 0.89
N GLU A 46 6.71 -4.36 1.23
CA GLU A 46 6.66 -3.88 2.62
C GLU A 46 5.33 -3.15 2.85
N GLN A 47 4.65 -3.50 3.94
CA GLN A 47 3.44 -2.83 4.40
C GLN A 47 3.74 -2.14 5.75
N MET A 48 3.51 -0.83 5.82
CA MET A 48 3.76 -0.04 7.03
C MET A 48 2.49 0.68 7.46
N SER A 49 2.27 0.76 8.78
CA SER A 49 1.23 1.63 9.33
C SER A 49 1.71 3.08 9.34
N SER A 50 0.81 4.01 9.00
CA SER A 50 1.09 5.44 9.17
C SER A 50 1.34 5.81 10.63
N LEU A 51 0.69 5.13 11.59
CA LEU A 51 0.88 5.37 13.02
C LEU A 51 2.34 5.15 13.47
N THR A 52 3.06 4.23 12.80
CA THR A 52 4.43 3.86 13.12
C THR A 52 5.45 4.84 12.55
N LEU A 53 5.22 5.34 11.33
CA LEU A 53 6.11 6.31 10.67
C LEU A 53 6.02 7.70 11.31
N TYR A 54 4.81 8.12 11.72
CA TYR A 54 4.61 9.49 12.20
C TYR A 54 5.05 9.72 13.64
N ARG A 55 4.83 8.75 14.54
CA ARG A 55 5.21 8.88 15.96
C ARG A 55 6.71 9.04 16.20
N GLY A 56 7.56 8.51 15.31
CA GLY A 56 9.02 8.54 15.47
C GLY A 56 9.70 9.80 14.93
N TYR A 57 9.10 10.47 13.94
CA TYR A 57 9.78 11.54 13.18
C TYR A 57 9.10 12.90 13.21
N VAL A 58 7.78 12.95 13.36
CA VAL A 58 7.02 14.18 13.12
C VAL A 58 6.25 14.67 14.35
N GLY A 59 6.35 13.94 15.47
CA GLY A 59 5.64 14.30 16.69
C GLY A 59 4.12 14.28 16.49
N ASP A 60 3.41 15.13 17.23
CA ASP A 60 1.95 15.30 17.15
C ASP A 60 1.59 16.42 16.16
N ASP A 61 2.15 16.38 14.95
CA ASP A 61 1.90 17.37 13.90
C ASP A 61 0.41 17.33 13.48
N PRO A 62 -0.35 18.44 13.65
CA PRO A 62 -1.77 18.49 13.34
C PRO A 62 -2.10 18.28 11.86
N GLU A 63 -1.23 18.70 10.93
CA GLU A 63 -1.43 18.56 9.49
C GLU A 63 -1.26 17.10 9.06
N ILE A 64 -0.31 16.41 9.68
CA ILE A 64 -0.13 14.97 9.48
C ILE A 64 -1.27 14.17 10.11
N ARG A 65 -1.76 14.57 11.28
CA ARG A 65 -2.96 13.99 11.89
C ARG A 65 -4.21 14.17 11.02
N ALA A 66 -4.31 15.32 10.33
CA ALA A 66 -5.38 15.64 9.40
C ALA A 66 -5.20 14.97 8.02
N SER A 67 -4.04 14.36 7.76
CA SER A 67 -3.76 13.66 6.51
C SER A 67 -4.74 12.50 6.29
N SER A 68 -5.24 12.40 5.07
CA SER A 68 -6.02 11.25 4.61
C SER A 68 -5.17 10.01 4.38
N VAL A 69 -3.84 10.06 4.60
CA VAL A 69 -2.94 8.92 4.42
C VAL A 69 -2.97 8.02 5.65
N HIS A 70 -3.39 6.78 5.45
CA HIS A 70 -3.60 5.80 6.50
C HIS A 70 -2.80 4.49 6.31
N GLY A 71 -2.04 4.39 5.23
CA GLY A 71 -1.13 3.27 4.96
C GLY A 71 0.03 3.67 4.06
N HIS A 72 1.13 2.94 4.17
CA HIS A 72 2.32 3.12 3.33
C HIS A 72 2.81 1.77 2.84
N GLY A 73 2.93 1.60 1.53
CA GLY A 73 3.51 0.41 0.91
C GLY A 73 4.83 0.72 0.22
N CYS A 74 5.71 -0.27 0.13
CA CYS A 74 6.87 -0.21 -0.76
C CYS A 74 6.93 -1.45 -1.63
N LEU A 75 6.95 -1.25 -2.95
CA LEU A 75 7.07 -2.31 -3.95
C LEU A 75 8.50 -2.30 -4.47
N GLU A 76 9.18 -3.44 -4.47
CA GLU A 76 10.50 -3.59 -5.09
C GLU A 76 10.42 -4.54 -6.29
N ALA A 77 11.06 -4.20 -7.41
CA ALA A 77 11.13 -5.05 -8.60
C ALA A 77 12.45 -4.84 -9.36
N GLU A 78 12.65 -5.63 -10.42
CA GLU A 78 13.81 -5.47 -11.31
C GLU A 78 13.72 -4.21 -12.18
N THR A 79 12.50 -3.86 -12.61
CA THR A 79 12.22 -2.67 -13.45
C THR A 79 10.91 -2.01 -13.06
N MET A 80 10.70 -0.77 -13.49
CA MET A 80 9.46 -0.04 -13.16
C MET A 80 8.27 -0.60 -13.93
N GLU A 81 8.50 -1.14 -15.13
CA GLU A 81 7.48 -1.79 -15.96
C GLU A 81 6.87 -3.00 -15.24
N LYS A 82 7.69 -3.81 -14.56
CA LYS A 82 7.19 -4.93 -13.75
C LYS A 82 6.26 -4.48 -12.62
N ILE A 83 6.52 -3.31 -12.03
CA ILE A 83 5.63 -2.71 -11.04
C ILE A 83 4.34 -2.21 -11.72
N ALA A 84 4.46 -1.53 -12.87
CA ALA A 84 3.30 -1.03 -13.61
C ALA A 84 2.36 -2.16 -14.07
N GLU A 85 2.89 -3.30 -14.48
CA GLU A 85 2.12 -4.50 -14.84
C GLU A 85 1.21 -4.99 -13.71
N VAL A 86 1.64 -4.88 -12.44
CA VAL A 86 0.78 -5.22 -11.30
C VAL A 86 -0.49 -4.37 -11.28
N PHE A 87 -0.36 -3.07 -11.56
CA PHE A 87 -1.49 -2.15 -11.56
C PHE A 87 -2.39 -2.24 -12.80
N HIS A 88 -2.00 -3.00 -13.81
CA HIS A 88 -2.82 -3.27 -15.00
C HIS A 88 -3.42 -4.69 -15.00
N ASP A 89 -3.10 -5.50 -13.99
CA ASP A 89 -3.56 -6.89 -13.90
C ASP A 89 -5.03 -6.97 -13.47
N GLN A 90 -5.79 -7.83 -14.15
CA GLN A 90 -7.23 -7.98 -13.89
C GLN A 90 -7.52 -8.60 -12.52
N GLU A 91 -6.70 -9.56 -12.06
CA GLU A 91 -6.86 -10.16 -10.73
C GLU A 91 -6.59 -9.10 -9.65
N TYR A 92 -5.54 -8.29 -9.83
CA TYR A 92 -5.25 -7.15 -8.94
C TYR A 92 -6.44 -6.20 -8.83
N HIS A 93 -7.01 -5.76 -9.96
CA HIS A 93 -8.17 -4.88 -9.93
C HIS A 93 -9.37 -5.51 -9.21
N HIS A 94 -9.64 -6.80 -9.46
CA HIS A 94 -10.76 -7.52 -8.86
C HIS A 94 -10.58 -7.81 -7.36
N ARG A 95 -9.35 -7.83 -6.86
CA ARG A 95 -9.08 -8.21 -5.45
C ARG A 95 -8.70 -7.04 -4.55
N ILE A 96 -8.22 -5.93 -5.14
CA ILE A 96 -7.71 -4.78 -4.39
C ILE A 96 -8.51 -3.50 -4.67
N VAL A 97 -8.92 -3.27 -5.92
CA VAL A 97 -9.47 -1.96 -6.34
C VAL A 97 -10.99 -1.87 -6.22
N VAL A 98 -11.71 -2.99 -6.12
CA VAL A 98 -13.18 -3.03 -5.99
C VAL A 98 -13.70 -2.28 -4.76
#